data_AF-A0A958JUW7-F1
#
_entry.id   AF-A0A958JUW7-F1
#
_cell.length_a   1.000
_cell.length_b   1.000
_cell.length_c   1.000
_cell.angle_alpha   90.00
_cell.angle_beta   90.00
_cell.angle_gamma   90.00
#
_symmetry.space_group_name_H-M   'P 1'
#
loop_
_entity.id
_entity.type
_entity.pdbx_description
1 polymer ?
#
loop_
_entity_poly.entity_id
_entity_poly.type
_entity_poly.pdbx_seq_one_letter_code
_entity_poly.pdbx_strand_id
1 'polypeptide(L)' 'MQTETLVVVSKVKQLIKDLADCNTSQCAIDALTEKVVGECRKAITAARADGRKTVMGRDIE' A
#
# COMPACT_ATOMS: atom_id res chain seq x y z
N MET A 1 0.48 -15.99 7.73
CA MET A 1 0.63 -15.93 6.27
C MET A 1 1.52 -14.75 5.96
N GLN A 2 2.61 -14.91 5.21
CA GLN A 2 3.43 -13.77 4.79
C GLN A 2 2.69 -13.01 3.70
N THR A 3 2.51 -11.71 3.88
CA THR A 3 1.96 -10.82 2.86
C THR A 3 3.06 -10.49 1.86
N GLU A 4 2.86 -10.82 0.58
CA GLU A 4 3.80 -10.47 -0.49
C GLU A 4 4.00 -8.95 -0.57
N THR A 5 5.24 -8.49 -0.68
CA THR A 5 5.55 -7.06 -0.76
C THR A 5 4.99 -6.45 -2.05
N LEU A 6 4.02 -5.54 -1.91
CA LEU A 6 3.34 -4.90 -3.05
C LEU A 6 3.94 -3.55 -3.47
N VAL A 7 5.03 -3.13 -2.82
CA VAL A 7 5.69 -1.85 -3.08
C VAL A 7 7.12 -2.06 -3.54
N VAL A 8 7.63 -1.15 -4.38
CA VAL A 8 9.04 -1.15 -4.78
C VAL A 8 9.89 -0.67 -3.61
N VAL A 9 10.46 -1.62 -2.86
CA VAL A 9 11.19 -1.37 -1.60
C VAL A 9 12.27 -0.30 -1.74
N SER A 10 13.03 -0.30 -2.84
CA SER A 10 14.08 0.70 -3.08
C SER A 10 13.54 2.12 -3.22
N LYS A 11 12.35 2.29 -3.81
CA LYS A 11 11.71 3.60 -3.96
C LYS A 11 11.18 4.13 -2.63
N VAL A 12 10.60 3.27 -1.80
CA VAL A 12 10.15 3.64 -0.45
C VAL A 12 11.34 4.04 0.42
N LYS A 13 12.42 3.25 0.40
CA LYS A 13 13.66 3.56 1.12
C LYS A 13 14.26 4.89 0.68
N GLN A 14 14.35 5.12 -0.63
CA GLN A 14 14.86 6.37 -1.17
C GLN A 14 14.00 7.56 -0.76
N LEU A 15 12.66 7.44 -0.85
CA LEU A 15 11.74 8.50 -0.43
C LEU A 15 11.95 8.89 1.05
N ILE A 16 12.04 7.91 1.95
CA ILE A 16 12.25 8.16 3.38
C ILE A 16 13.62 8.79 3.64
N LYS A 17 14.66 8.34 2.91
CA LYS A 17 16.01 8.91 2.97
C LYS A 17 16.04 10.36 2.47
N ASP A 18 15.40 10.65 1.35
CA ASP A 18 15.39 11.99 0.76
C ASP A 18 14.60 13.00 1.62
N LEU A 19 13.54 12.55 2.29
CA LEU A 19 12.70 13.41 3.14
C LEU A 19 13.31 13.71 4.51
N ALA A 20 14.04 12.75 5.10
CA ALA A 20 14.43 12.85 6.52
C ALA A 20 15.80 12.23 6.86
N ASP A 21 16.59 11.83 5.86
CA ASP A 21 17.87 11.11 6.00
C ASP A 21 17.78 9.78 6.77
N CYS A 22 16.57 9.22 6.92
CA CYS A 22 16.30 8.01 7.69
C CYS A 22 16.56 6.71 6.90
N ASN A 23 17.03 5.67 7.59
CA ASN A 23 17.04 4.29 7.08
C ASN A 23 15.67 3.63 7.30
N THR A 24 15.30 2.67 6.44
CA THR A 24 14.04 1.92 6.56
C THR A 24 14.29 0.45 6.84
N SER A 25 13.72 -0.07 7.92
CA SER A 25 13.78 -1.49 8.29
C SER A 25 12.85 -2.34 7.44
N GLN A 26 13.08 -3.66 7.41
CA GLN A 26 12.17 -4.59 6.73
C GLN A 26 10.77 -4.61 7.38
N CYS A 27 10.68 -4.58 8.71
CA CYS A 27 9.39 -4.57 9.40
C CYS A 27 8.52 -3.34 9.05
N ALA A 28 9.13 -2.19 8.73
CA ALA A 28 8.40 -1.02 8.25
C ALA A 28 7.80 -1.24 6.85
N ILE A 29 8.51 -1.96 5.96
CA ILE A 29 8.02 -2.34 4.63
C ILE A 29 6.88 -3.35 4.75
N ASP A 30 7.00 -4.32 5.67
CA ASP A 30 5.96 -5.31 5.91
C ASP A 30 4.68 -4.63 6.41
N ALA A 31 4.80 -3.73 7.41
CA ALA A 31 3.67 -2.95 7.92
C ALA A 31 3.05 -2.03 6.86
N LEU A 32 3.86 -1.42 5.98
CA LEU A 32 3.34 -0.63 4.85
C LEU A 32 2.57 -1.52 3.86
N THR A 33 3.09 -2.71 3.58
CA THR A 33 2.44 -3.69 2.68
C THR A 33 1.07 -4.09 3.22
N GLU A 34 0.95 -4.35 4.53
CA GLU A 34 -0.33 -4.65 5.17
C GLU A 34 -1.35 -3.51 5.01
N LYS A 35 -0.90 -2.25 5.12
CA LYS A 35 -1.76 -1.08 4.88
C LYS A 35 -2.25 -1.02 3.44
N VAL A 36 -1.36 -1.22 2.46
CA VAL A 36 -1.72 -1.24 1.03
C VAL A 36 -2.75 -2.34 0.76
N VAL A 37 -2.56 -3.55 1.30
CA VAL A 37 -3.51 -4.65 1.14
C VAL A 37 -4.86 -4.32 1.79
N GLY A 38 -4.85 -3.75 2.99
CA GLY A 38 -6.05 -3.32 3.69
C GLY A 38 -6.85 -2.31 2.86
N GLU A 39 -6.16 -1.31 2.30
CA GLU A 39 -6.78 -0.26 1.50
C GLU A 39 -7.36 -0.80 0.19
N CYS A 40 -6.61 -1.65 -0.53
CA CYS A 40 -7.11 -2.33 -1.71
C CYS A 40 -8.39 -3.15 -1.43
N ARG A 41 -8.49 -3.80 -0.26
CA ARG A 41 -9.69 -4.57 0.13
C ARG A 41 -10.91 -3.68 0.35
N LYS A 42 -10.73 -2.51 0.98
CA LYS A 42 -11.80 -1.53 1.15
C LYS A 42 -12.25 -1.00 -0.21
N ALA A 43 -11.30 -0.62 -1.05
CA ALA A 43 -11.55 -0.09 -2.38
C ALA A 43 -12.32 -1.08 -3.27
N ILE A 44 -11.97 -2.37 -3.21
CA ILE A 44 -12.71 -3.44 -3.89
C ILE A 44 -14.14 -3.53 -3.38
N THR A 45 -14.35 -3.42 -2.07
CA THR A 45 -15.69 -3.47 -1.46
C THR A 45 -16.55 -2.30 -1.95
N ALA A 46 -16.01 -1.08 -1.95
CA ALA A 46 -16.69 0.11 -2.44
C ALA A 46 -17.04 -0.02 -3.94
N ALA A 47 -16.07 -0.42 -4.78
CA ALA A 47 -16.31 -0.63 -6.19
C ALA A 47 -17.40 -1.68 -6.47
N ARG A 48 -17.40 -2.78 -5.71
CA ARG A 48 -18.44 -3.83 -5.81
C ARG A 48 -19.82 -3.34 -5.37
N ALA A 49 -19.90 -2.54 -4.30
CA ALA A 49 -21.14 -1.95 -3.83
C ALA A 49 -21.79 -1.05 -4.90
N ASP A 50 -20.96 -0.37 -5.69
CA ASP A 50 -21.38 0.44 -6.84
C ASP A 50 -21.67 -0.37 -8.12
N GLY A 51 -21.60 -1.70 -8.08
CA GLY A 51 -21.78 -2.57 -9.25
C GLY A 51 -20.64 -2.52 -10.26
N ARG A 52 -19.49 -1.93 -9.90
CA ARG A 52 -18.31 -1.80 -10.77
C ARG A 52 -17.37 -2.99 -10.61
N LYS A 53 -16.64 -3.31 -11.69
CA LYS A 53 -15.51 -4.27 -11.68
C LYS A 53 -14.15 -3.57 -11.64
N THR A 54 -14.14 -2.24 -11.73
CA THR A 54 -12.94 -1.42 -11.76
C THR A 54 -12.87 -0.59 -10.47
N VAL A 55 -11.78 -0.80 -9.71
CA VAL A 55 -11.40 0.07 -8.61
C VAL A 55 -10.90 1.39 -9.21
N MET A 56 -11.44 2.49 -8.73
CA MET A 56 -11.12 3.85 -9.16
C MET A 56 -10.34 4.56 -8.07
N GLY A 57 -9.64 5.65 -8.42
CA GLY A 57 -8.87 6.43 -7.43
C GLY A 57 -9.72 6.93 -6.27
N ARG A 58 -11.01 7.22 -6.49
CA ARG A 58 -11.97 7.61 -5.44
C ARG A 58 -12.30 6.51 -4.42
N ASP A 59 -11.95 5.25 -4.72
CA ASP A 59 -12.19 4.12 -3.82
C ASP A 59 -11.00 3.91 -2.86
N ILE A 60 -9.92 4.69 -2.99
CA ILE A 60 -8.69 4.63 -2.18
C ILE A 60 -8.66 5.87 -1.28
N GLU A 61 -8.56 5.69 0.04
CA GLU A 61 -8.55 6.76 1.05
C GLU A 61 -7.25 6.83 1.87
#